data_AF-A0A1E7EUE4-F1
#
_entry.id   AF-A0A1E7EUE4-F1
#
_cell.length_a   1.000
_cell.length_b   1.000
_cell.length_c   1.000
_cell.angle_alpha   90.00
_cell.angle_beta   90.00
_cell.angle_gamma   90.00
#
_symmetry.space_group_name_H-M   'P 1'
#
loop_
_entity.id
_entity.type
_entity.pdbx_description
1 polymer ?
#
loop_
_entity_poly.entity_id
_entity_poly.type
_entity_poly.pdbx_seq_one_letter_code
_entity_poly.pdbx_strand_id
1 'polypeptide(L)'
;MNDNFSQITDRGLRTESPSTLENARHALDETKTKREKLQGRLVKLQIERREMKLFCKEQRDRIACVSCNWFYGTIIFQPQLWLRGGCKGKIERAKRKLDITRENLPRIQTFIRHLEIDELPEIERQVELRLEDLEFLTTSETKRKNLEELALSQFPSPALLALQCSLESIHEEINNTKQAKDSLDYIIIQFESSVHLHYGIAKTHLKEAAAHNIIYESIERSDVSSIARSQVDEIDQSIIDMSFRENDIVNRSYSEGRKEIKQAERSLRLALASVPIFIRQRQSRIYSELVNSTKDQFVNDNPRGGCQSSQERRMNIQLTMDLVTYAMGLLEEQIRTVQSI
;
A
#
# COMPACT_ATOMS: atom_id res chain seq x y z
N MET A 1 16.90 -57.84 40.79
CA MET A 1 18.34 -57.78 40.44
C MET A 1 18.45 -57.78 38.92
N ASN A 2 18.74 -56.70 38.21
CA ASN A 2 18.95 -55.30 38.56
C ASN A 2 18.34 -54.47 37.43
N ASP A 3 17.54 -53.49 37.84
CA ASP A 3 17.01 -52.41 37.04
C ASP A 3 18.16 -51.63 36.39
N ASN A 4 18.21 -51.57 35.05
CA ASN A 4 19.21 -50.77 34.34
C ASN A 4 18.71 -50.26 32.97
N PHE A 5 17.41 -49.96 32.87
CA PHE A 5 16.79 -49.47 31.62
C PHE A 5 16.02 -48.14 31.78
N SER A 6 16.34 -47.34 32.79
CA SER A 6 15.64 -46.07 33.07
C SER A 6 16.58 -44.88 33.25
N GLN A 7 17.63 -44.82 32.45
CA GLN A 7 18.43 -43.60 32.25
C GLN A 7 18.62 -43.32 30.76
N ILE A 8 17.54 -43.38 29.98
CA ILE A 8 17.44 -42.52 28.81
C ILE A 8 17.13 -41.15 29.40
N THR A 9 18.20 -40.41 29.71
CA THR A 9 18.11 -39.01 30.03
C THR A 9 17.33 -38.35 28.91
N ASP A 10 16.13 -37.91 29.28
CA ASP A 10 15.44 -36.68 28.96
C ASP A 10 16.40 -35.53 28.58
N ARG A 11 17.20 -35.73 27.54
CA ARG A 11 17.87 -34.67 26.79
C ARG A 11 16.75 -34.01 26.04
N GLY A 12 16.12 -33.08 26.74
CA GLY A 12 15.06 -32.25 26.23
C GLY A 12 15.39 -31.89 24.79
N LEU A 13 14.43 -32.16 23.93
CA LEU A 13 14.07 -31.31 22.81
C LEU A 13 13.89 -29.89 23.38
N ARG A 14 14.99 -29.25 23.76
CA ARG A 14 15.07 -27.82 23.90
C ARG A 14 14.71 -27.36 22.50
N THR A 15 13.53 -26.80 22.40
CA THR A 15 13.18 -25.80 21.44
C THR A 15 14.34 -24.81 21.33
N GLU A 16 15.35 -25.13 20.52
CA GLU A 16 16.27 -24.13 19.99
C GLU A 16 15.36 -23.23 19.15
N SER A 17 14.98 -22.16 19.82
CA SER A 17 13.96 -21.21 19.43
C SER A 17 14.51 -20.30 18.33
N PRO A 18 13.62 -19.61 17.59
CA PRO A 18 14.00 -18.55 16.65
C PRO A 18 15.00 -17.53 17.23
N SER A 19 14.98 -17.35 18.57
CA SER A 19 15.92 -16.52 19.31
C SER A 19 17.40 -16.91 19.12
N THR A 20 17.72 -18.19 18.87
CA THR A 20 19.12 -18.63 18.69
C THR A 20 19.71 -18.16 17.36
N LEU A 21 18.89 -18.18 16.30
CA LEU A 21 19.31 -17.75 14.97
C LEU A 21 19.33 -16.22 14.84
N GLU A 22 18.36 -15.54 15.46
CA GLU A 22 18.37 -14.08 15.58
C GLU A 22 19.56 -13.58 16.41
N ASN A 23 19.89 -14.25 17.52
CA ASN A 23 21.08 -13.93 18.31
C ASN A 23 22.38 -14.14 17.51
N ALA A 24 22.46 -15.19 16.69
CA ALA A 24 23.61 -15.44 15.81
C ALA A 24 23.74 -14.36 14.73
N ARG A 25 22.63 -13.91 14.14
CA ARG A 25 22.59 -12.78 13.20
C ARG A 25 23.07 -11.49 13.85
N HIS A 26 22.54 -11.16 15.03
CA HIS A 26 22.97 -9.98 15.77
C HIS A 26 24.46 -10.02 16.12
N ALA A 27 24.98 -11.17 16.57
CA ALA A 27 26.40 -11.33 16.86
C ALA A 27 27.29 -11.17 15.61
N LEU A 28 26.82 -11.62 14.44
CA LEU A 28 27.51 -11.40 13.17
C LEU A 28 27.52 -9.91 12.78
N ASP A 29 26.40 -9.20 12.96
CA ASP A 29 26.33 -7.77 12.65
C ASP A 29 27.19 -6.95 13.61
N GLU A 30 27.22 -7.30 14.89
CA GLU A 30 28.13 -6.67 15.86
C GLU A 30 29.60 -6.89 15.51
N THR A 31 29.98 -8.07 15.03
CA THR A 31 31.37 -8.36 14.64
C THR A 31 31.75 -7.66 13.34
N LYS A 32 30.84 -7.59 12.35
CA LYS A 32 31.03 -6.79 11.14
C LYS A 32 31.19 -5.30 11.43
N THR A 33 30.34 -4.73 12.29
CA THR A 33 30.46 -3.31 12.67
C THR A 33 31.77 -3.02 13.42
N LYS A 34 32.27 -3.97 14.23
CA LYS A 34 33.61 -3.87 14.84
C LYS A 34 34.72 -3.87 13.78
N ARG A 35 34.65 -4.77 12.79
CA ARG A 35 35.58 -4.81 11.64
C ARG A 35 35.61 -3.48 10.90
N GLU A 36 34.46 -2.93 10.55
CA GLU A 36 34.34 -1.65 9.84
C GLU A 36 34.95 -0.50 10.65
N LYS A 37 34.70 -0.45 11.96
CA LYS A 37 35.30 0.56 12.85
C LYS A 37 36.83 0.47 12.87
N LEU A 38 37.40 -0.73 12.93
CA LEU A 38 38.85 -0.92 12.89
C LEU A 38 39.46 -0.57 11.54
N GLN A 39 38.83 -0.97 10.43
CA GLN A 39 39.24 -0.56 9.09
C GLN A 39 39.21 0.96 8.94
N GLY A 40 38.14 1.61 9.41
CA GLY A 40 38.03 3.07 9.42
C GLY A 40 39.12 3.74 10.26
N ARG A 41 39.47 3.17 11.42
CA ARG A 41 40.57 3.65 12.27
C ARG A 41 41.93 3.50 11.58
N LEU A 42 42.16 2.37 10.92
CA LEU A 42 43.38 2.12 10.15
C LEU A 42 43.55 3.14 9.02
N VAL A 43 42.50 3.40 8.25
CA VAL A 43 42.54 4.40 7.17
C VAL A 43 42.89 5.79 7.71
N LYS A 44 42.28 6.20 8.84
CA LYS A 44 42.60 7.48 9.50
C LYS A 44 44.06 7.57 9.91
N LEU A 45 44.60 6.53 10.55
CA LEU A 45 46.01 6.50 10.96
C LEU A 45 46.98 6.49 9.77
N GLN A 46 46.61 5.82 8.67
CA GLN A 46 47.42 5.84 7.44
C GLN A 46 47.43 7.22 6.78
N ILE A 47 46.32 7.97 6.84
CA ILE A 47 46.26 9.36 6.38
C ILE A 47 47.14 10.24 7.29
N GLU A 48 46.97 10.15 8.61
CA GLU A 48 47.76 10.90 9.59
C GLU A 48 49.28 10.65 9.42
N ARG A 49 49.67 9.40 9.17
CA ARG A 49 51.06 9.03 8.84
C ARG A 49 51.55 9.74 7.58
N ARG A 50 50.74 9.83 6.52
CA ARG A 50 51.11 10.52 5.27
C ARG A 50 51.27 12.01 5.52
N GLU A 51 50.32 12.62 6.22
CA GLU A 51 50.36 14.05 6.57
C GLU A 51 51.60 14.39 7.41
N MET A 52 51.92 13.58 8.42
CA MET A 52 53.13 13.80 9.22
C MET A 52 54.42 13.62 8.43
N LYS A 53 54.47 12.68 7.47
CA LYS A 53 55.63 12.56 6.56
C LYS A 53 55.79 13.80 5.68
N LEU A 54 54.69 14.31 5.11
CA LEU A 54 54.69 15.53 4.31
C LEU A 54 55.13 16.74 5.15
N PHE A 55 54.59 16.86 6.36
CA PHE A 55 54.98 17.90 7.30
C PHE A 55 56.47 17.84 7.66
N CYS A 56 57.01 16.64 7.91
CA CYS A 56 58.44 16.45 8.15
C CYS A 56 59.30 16.91 6.97
N LYS A 57 58.87 16.58 5.74
CA LYS A 57 59.56 17.02 4.53
C LYS A 57 59.53 18.54 4.44
N GLU A 58 58.36 19.15 4.61
CA GLU A 58 58.17 20.60 4.56
C GLU A 58 59.05 21.34 5.59
N GLN A 59 59.13 20.86 6.84
CA GLN A 59 59.98 21.50 7.84
C GLN A 59 61.48 21.35 7.53
N ARG A 60 61.90 20.23 6.93
CA ARG A 60 63.29 20.05 6.45
C ARG A 60 63.60 21.02 5.30
N ASP A 61 62.70 21.13 4.34
CA ASP A 61 62.84 22.05 3.20
C ASP A 61 62.89 23.50 3.68
N ARG A 62 62.05 23.87 4.66
CA ARG A 62 62.10 25.19 5.31
C ARG A 62 63.44 25.48 5.99
N ILE A 63 64.02 24.50 6.69
CA ILE A 63 65.35 24.64 7.30
C ILE A 63 66.41 24.84 6.22
N ALA A 64 66.40 24.02 5.16
CA ALA A 64 67.34 24.11 4.06
C ALA A 64 67.25 25.48 3.35
N CYS A 65 66.05 25.95 3.02
CA CYS A 65 65.83 27.26 2.41
C CYS A 65 66.37 28.42 3.25
N VAL A 66 66.15 28.41 4.57
CA VAL A 66 66.65 29.47 5.47
C VAL A 66 68.17 29.37 5.66
N SER A 67 68.74 28.17 5.56
CA SER A 67 70.18 27.94 5.77
C SER A 67 71.02 28.23 4.52
N CYS A 68 70.46 28.06 3.32
CA CYS A 68 71.22 28.11 2.07
C CYS A 68 70.93 29.35 1.21
N ASN A 69 69.88 30.11 1.50
CA ASN A 69 69.39 31.15 0.59
C ASN A 69 69.59 32.56 1.17
N TRP A 70 70.38 33.40 0.49
CA TRP A 70 70.73 34.75 0.94
C TRP A 70 69.51 35.62 1.25
N PHE A 71 68.46 35.54 0.43
CA PHE A 71 67.24 36.33 0.59
C PHE A 71 66.41 35.93 1.84
N TYR A 72 66.47 34.65 2.24
CA TYR A 72 65.76 34.12 3.40
C TYR A 72 66.64 34.02 4.65
N GLY A 73 67.97 34.11 4.49
CA GLY A 73 68.98 34.10 5.52
C GLY A 73 69.36 35.50 6.03
N THR A 74 68.98 36.56 5.31
CA THR A 74 69.31 37.95 5.69
C THR A 74 68.16 38.58 6.46
N ILE A 75 68.36 38.74 7.77
CA ILE A 75 67.37 39.24 8.73
C ILE A 75 66.87 40.65 8.35
N ILE A 76 67.72 41.48 7.73
CA ILE A 76 67.42 42.87 7.35
C ILE A 76 66.17 42.99 6.46
N PHE A 77 65.91 42.01 5.59
CA PHE A 77 64.76 42.04 4.66
C PHE A 77 63.49 41.40 5.24
N GLN A 78 63.51 40.93 6.50
CA GLN A 78 62.36 40.29 7.15
C GLN A 78 62.13 40.85 8.57
N PRO A 79 61.56 42.06 8.70
CA PRO A 79 61.32 42.73 9.99
C PRO A 79 60.58 41.86 11.02
N GLN A 80 59.67 41.00 10.56
CA GLN A 80 58.95 40.02 11.38
C GLN A 80 59.85 39.00 12.11
N LEU A 81 61.10 38.81 11.66
CA LEU A 81 62.06 37.91 12.29
C LEU A 81 62.93 38.60 13.35
N TRP A 82 62.96 39.93 13.40
CA TRP A 82 63.85 40.69 14.28
C TRP A 82 63.58 40.38 15.76
N LEU A 83 62.30 40.37 16.14
CA LEU A 83 61.85 40.06 17.51
C LEU A 83 61.76 38.56 17.79
N ARG A 84 61.97 37.70 16.79
CA ARG A 84 61.77 36.24 16.88
C ARG A 84 63.06 35.44 16.73
N GLY A 85 64.21 36.06 17.02
CA GLY A 85 65.53 35.44 16.99
C GLY A 85 66.12 35.26 15.58
N GLY A 86 65.62 36.00 14.59
CA GLY A 86 66.15 35.98 13.23
C GLY A 86 66.00 34.62 12.52
N CYS A 87 66.93 34.32 11.62
CA CYS A 87 67.00 33.05 10.91
C CYS A 87 67.26 31.87 11.85
N LYS A 88 68.09 32.08 12.90
CA LYS A 88 68.38 31.06 13.92
C LYS A 88 67.10 30.65 14.66
N GLY A 89 66.29 31.61 15.11
CA GLY A 89 65.01 31.33 15.76
C GLY A 89 63.99 30.65 14.85
N LYS A 90 64.00 30.94 13.54
CA LYS A 90 63.15 30.26 12.55
C LYS A 90 63.57 28.80 12.36
N ILE A 91 64.87 28.53 12.28
CA ILE A 91 65.43 27.16 12.22
C ILE A 91 65.11 26.40 13.51
N GLU A 92 65.31 27.00 14.69
CA GLU A 92 65.01 26.35 15.97
C GLU A 92 63.53 25.98 16.11
N ARG A 93 62.60 26.86 15.71
CA ARG A 93 61.15 26.53 15.74
C ARG A 93 60.81 25.39 14.78
N ALA A 94 61.41 25.35 13.58
CA ALA A 94 61.22 24.26 12.63
C ALA A 94 61.83 22.94 13.14
N LYS A 95 63.00 23.00 13.79
CA LYS A 95 63.62 21.84 14.47
C LYS A 95 62.75 21.31 15.60
N ARG A 96 62.25 22.16 16.50
CA ARG A 96 61.32 21.74 17.57
C ARG A 96 60.07 21.04 17.00
N LYS A 97 59.49 21.59 15.91
CA LYS A 97 58.36 20.94 15.22
C LYS A 97 58.75 19.56 14.67
N LEU A 98 59.93 19.45 14.05
CA LEU A 98 60.45 18.16 13.56
C LEU A 98 60.68 17.14 14.67
N ASP A 99 61.18 17.58 15.82
CA ASP A 99 61.49 16.68 16.93
C ASP A 99 60.19 16.08 17.51
N ILE A 100 59.16 16.91 17.71
CA ILE A 100 57.82 16.45 18.12
C ILE A 100 57.25 15.45 17.10
N THR A 101 57.33 15.75 15.80
CA THR A 101 56.81 14.84 14.77
C THR A 101 57.63 13.55 14.65
N ARG A 102 58.95 13.61 14.88
CA ARG A 102 59.86 12.45 14.90
C ARG A 102 59.55 11.49 16.04
N GLU A 103 59.12 11.99 17.19
CA GLU A 103 58.71 11.15 18.33
C GLU A 103 57.35 10.46 18.07
N ASN A 104 56.42 11.16 17.41
CA ASN A 104 55.07 10.65 17.19
C ASN A 104 54.95 9.70 15.99
N LEU A 105 55.77 9.87 14.95
CA LEU A 105 55.69 9.08 13.72
C LEU A 105 55.97 7.57 13.91
N PRO A 106 56.94 7.14 14.75
CA PRO A 106 57.11 5.75 15.13
C PRO A 106 55.89 5.18 15.85
N ARG A 107 55.25 5.95 16.75
CA ARG A 107 54.06 5.52 17.49
C ARG A 107 52.88 5.22 16.55
N ILE A 108 52.63 6.09 15.58
CA ILE A 108 51.58 5.84 14.58
C ILE A 108 51.92 4.62 13.72
N GLN A 109 53.19 4.41 13.38
CA GLN A 109 53.60 3.21 12.64
C GLN A 109 53.43 1.93 13.44
N THR A 110 53.72 1.94 14.75
CA THR A 110 53.47 0.78 15.61
C THR A 110 51.97 0.51 15.75
N PHE A 111 51.13 1.54 15.87
CA PHE A 111 49.67 1.38 15.92
C PHE A 111 49.10 0.83 14.61
N ILE A 112 49.57 1.33 13.46
CA ILE A 112 49.17 0.78 12.15
C ILE A 112 49.55 -0.69 12.05
N ARG A 113 50.79 -1.05 12.42
CA ARG A 113 51.23 -2.46 12.40
C ARG A 113 50.40 -3.35 13.33
N HIS A 114 50.11 -2.90 14.54
CA HIS A 114 49.27 -3.63 15.48
C HIS A 114 47.87 -3.88 14.91
N LEU A 115 47.27 -2.85 14.29
CA LEU A 115 45.97 -3.00 13.64
C LEU A 115 46.03 -3.95 12.43
N GLU A 116 47.06 -3.84 11.59
CA GLU A 116 47.21 -4.65 10.36
C GLU A 116 47.55 -6.11 10.64
N ILE A 117 48.36 -6.39 11.65
CA ILE A 117 48.92 -7.73 11.91
C ILE A 117 48.12 -8.48 12.97
N ASP A 118 47.62 -7.77 14.00
CA ASP A 118 47.04 -8.43 15.17
C ASP A 118 45.50 -8.27 15.19
N GLU A 119 44.98 -7.05 15.22
CA GLU A 119 43.55 -6.83 15.48
C GLU A 119 42.63 -7.15 14.27
N LEU A 120 43.00 -6.72 13.05
CA LEU A 120 42.17 -6.95 11.86
C LEU A 120 42.06 -8.43 11.50
N PRO A 121 43.16 -9.20 11.40
CA PRO A 121 43.07 -10.62 11.06
C PRO A 121 42.25 -11.42 12.07
N GLU A 122 42.37 -11.12 13.37
CA GLU A 122 41.60 -11.82 14.40
C GLU A 122 40.09 -11.53 14.28
N ILE A 123 39.71 -10.28 14.00
CA ILE A 123 38.29 -9.95 13.79
C ILE A 123 37.76 -10.52 12.47
N GLU A 124 38.58 -10.58 11.42
CA GLU A 124 38.19 -11.25 10.17
C GLU A 124 37.94 -12.74 10.38
N ARG A 125 38.81 -13.41 11.12
CA ARG A 125 38.62 -14.81 11.55
C ARG A 125 37.33 -14.99 12.37
N GLN A 126 37.03 -14.05 13.28
CA GLN A 126 35.78 -14.10 14.04
C GLN A 126 34.54 -13.92 13.15
N VAL A 127 34.60 -13.06 12.13
CA VAL A 127 33.50 -12.90 11.17
C VAL A 127 33.27 -14.19 10.37
N GLU A 128 34.35 -14.84 9.92
CA GLU A 128 34.26 -16.13 9.21
C GLU A 128 33.62 -17.21 10.09
N LEU A 129 34.09 -17.39 11.32
CA LEU A 129 33.50 -18.36 12.26
C LEU A 129 32.01 -18.10 12.51
N ARG A 130 31.61 -16.82 12.65
CA ARG A 130 30.20 -16.47 12.87
C ARG A 130 29.34 -16.69 11.63
N LEU A 131 29.90 -16.55 10.43
CA LEU A 131 29.23 -16.90 9.19
C LEU A 131 29.00 -18.41 9.10
N GLU A 132 30.03 -19.20 9.38
CA GLU A 132 29.93 -20.67 9.41
C GLU A 132 28.88 -21.15 10.43
N ASP A 133 28.89 -20.59 11.64
CA ASP A 133 27.87 -20.89 12.67
C ASP A 133 26.45 -20.58 12.17
N LEU A 134 26.27 -19.45 11.50
CA LEU A 134 24.96 -19.03 10.99
C LEU A 134 24.49 -19.92 9.83
N GLU A 135 25.39 -20.29 8.92
CA GLU A 135 25.12 -21.26 7.85
C GLU A 135 24.73 -22.63 8.41
N PHE A 136 25.43 -23.09 9.45
CA PHE A 136 25.08 -24.32 10.13
C PHE A 136 23.69 -24.25 10.79
N LEU A 137 23.40 -23.16 11.50
CA LEU A 137 22.10 -22.99 12.17
C LEU A 137 20.95 -22.89 11.16
N THR A 138 21.11 -22.12 10.08
CA THR A 138 20.10 -22.00 9.02
C THR A 138 19.84 -23.34 8.30
N THR A 139 20.89 -24.12 8.01
CA THR A 139 20.74 -25.44 7.40
C THR A 139 20.11 -26.46 8.36
N SER A 140 20.40 -26.37 9.66
CA SER A 140 19.76 -27.19 10.69
C SER A 140 18.26 -26.86 10.83
N GLU A 141 17.91 -25.56 10.86
CA GLU A 141 16.51 -25.13 10.99
C GLU A 141 15.68 -25.53 9.76
N THR A 142 16.23 -25.38 8.55
CA THR A 142 15.55 -25.82 7.33
C THR A 142 15.36 -27.33 7.29
N LYS A 143 16.37 -28.12 7.67
CA LYS A 143 16.22 -29.58 7.80
C LYS A 143 15.15 -29.95 8.83
N ARG A 144 15.08 -29.25 9.97
CA ARG A 144 14.06 -29.49 10.99
C ARG A 144 12.66 -29.22 10.46
N LYS A 145 12.44 -28.09 9.78
CA LYS A 145 11.16 -27.75 9.14
C LYS A 145 10.77 -28.78 8.09
N ASN A 146 11.69 -29.19 7.23
CA ASN A 146 11.42 -30.21 6.22
C ASN A 146 11.04 -31.56 6.84
N LEU A 147 11.72 -31.97 7.92
CA LEU A 147 11.39 -33.20 8.64
C LEU A 147 10.04 -33.10 9.35
N GLU A 148 9.71 -31.93 9.90
CA GLU A 148 8.42 -31.64 10.52
C GLU A 148 7.29 -31.71 9.48
N GLU A 149 7.44 -31.07 8.32
CA GLU A 149 6.49 -31.16 7.20
C GLU A 149 6.34 -32.59 6.67
N LEU A 150 7.44 -33.34 6.55
CA LEU A 150 7.41 -34.75 6.17
C LEU A 150 6.67 -35.61 7.21
N ALA A 151 6.89 -35.37 8.51
CA ALA A 151 6.20 -36.09 9.56
C ALA A 151 4.69 -35.76 9.56
N LEU A 152 4.33 -34.49 9.41
CA LEU A 152 2.93 -34.03 9.34
C LEU A 152 2.20 -34.58 8.11
N SER A 153 2.87 -34.71 6.96
CA SER A 153 2.28 -35.25 5.74
C SER A 153 2.14 -36.78 5.75
N GLN A 154 3.11 -37.51 6.34
CA GLN A 154 3.07 -38.97 6.39
C GLN A 154 2.17 -39.51 7.51
N PHE A 155 2.06 -38.79 8.63
CA PHE A 155 1.30 -39.21 9.80
C PHE A 155 0.45 -38.05 10.36
N PRO A 156 -0.54 -37.57 9.60
CA PRO A 156 -1.38 -36.46 10.03
C PRO A 156 -2.19 -36.85 11.27
N SER A 157 -2.19 -35.99 12.28
CA SER A 157 -3.01 -36.22 13.48
C SER A 157 -4.50 -36.09 13.14
N PRO A 158 -5.41 -36.79 13.84
CA PRO A 158 -6.85 -36.66 13.61
C PRO A 158 -7.36 -35.22 13.74
N ALA A 159 -6.77 -34.43 14.65
CA ALA A 159 -7.09 -33.01 14.80
C ALA A 159 -6.65 -32.17 13.59
N LEU A 160 -5.48 -32.48 13.02
CA LEU A 160 -4.97 -31.79 11.83
C LEU A 160 -5.80 -32.13 10.58
N LEU A 161 -6.24 -33.40 10.44
CA LEU A 161 -7.18 -33.80 9.38
C LEU A 161 -8.52 -33.07 9.51
N ALA A 162 -9.07 -32.96 10.72
CA ALA A 162 -10.31 -32.21 10.95
C ALA A 162 -10.18 -30.73 10.58
N LEU A 163 -9.03 -30.11 10.90
CA LEU A 163 -8.73 -28.73 10.50
C LEU A 163 -8.55 -28.59 8.99
N GLN A 164 -7.91 -29.55 8.31
CA GLN A 164 -7.78 -29.54 6.85
C GLN A 164 -9.14 -29.63 6.16
N CYS A 165 -10.02 -30.54 6.60
CA CYS A 165 -11.39 -30.61 6.08
C CYS A 165 -12.17 -29.30 6.35
N SER A 166 -11.99 -28.68 7.52
CA SER A 166 -12.59 -27.38 7.81
C SER A 166 -12.06 -26.27 6.90
N LEU A 167 -10.76 -26.26 6.60
CA LEU A 167 -10.15 -25.31 5.69
C LEU A 167 -10.66 -25.48 4.26
N GLU A 168 -10.77 -26.72 3.78
CA GLU A 168 -11.35 -27.03 2.47
C GLU A 168 -12.80 -26.54 2.37
N SER A 169 -13.61 -26.79 3.41
CA SER A 169 -14.99 -26.29 3.49
C SER A 169 -15.06 -24.76 3.44
N ILE A 170 -14.18 -24.06 4.17
CA ILE A 170 -14.11 -22.59 4.15
C ILE A 170 -13.68 -22.10 2.75
N HIS A 171 -12.72 -22.78 2.13
CA HIS A 171 -12.25 -22.41 0.79
C HIS A 171 -13.35 -22.58 -0.27
N GLU A 172 -14.16 -23.62 -0.15
CA GLU A 172 -15.34 -23.83 -0.98
C GLU A 172 -16.39 -22.74 -0.76
N GLU A 173 -16.66 -22.34 0.49
CA GLU A 173 -17.54 -21.20 0.79
C GLU A 173 -17.02 -19.88 0.21
N ILE A 174 -15.71 -19.61 0.28
CA ILE A 174 -15.07 -18.44 -0.33
C ILE A 174 -15.24 -18.45 -1.86
N ASN A 175 -15.07 -19.61 -2.50
CA ASN A 175 -15.24 -19.70 -3.95
C ASN A 175 -16.71 -19.53 -4.36
N ASN A 176 -17.65 -20.10 -3.60
CA ASN A 176 -19.08 -19.93 -3.83
C ASN A 176 -19.51 -18.47 -3.67
N THR A 177 -19.00 -17.77 -2.65
CA THR A 177 -19.30 -16.35 -2.44
C THR A 177 -18.68 -15.46 -3.52
N LYS A 178 -17.47 -15.75 -4.02
CA LYS A 178 -16.90 -15.08 -5.19
C LYS A 178 -17.76 -15.26 -6.44
N GLN A 179 -18.20 -16.48 -6.71
CA GLN A 179 -19.06 -16.77 -7.86
C GLN A 179 -20.42 -16.05 -7.75
N ALA A 180 -20.99 -15.99 -6.53
CA ALA A 180 -22.21 -15.24 -6.28
C ALA A 180 -22.02 -13.72 -6.51
N LYS A 181 -20.87 -13.16 -6.10
CA LYS A 181 -20.51 -11.77 -6.38
C LYS A 181 -20.40 -11.51 -7.88
N ASP A 182 -19.65 -12.34 -8.61
CA ASP A 182 -19.47 -12.16 -10.06
C ASP A 182 -20.82 -12.23 -10.80
N SER A 183 -21.73 -13.07 -10.33
CA SER A 183 -23.10 -13.16 -10.85
C SER A 183 -23.91 -11.88 -10.57
N LEU A 184 -23.75 -11.28 -9.40
CA LEU A 184 -24.41 -10.00 -9.06
C LEU A 184 -23.84 -8.85 -9.87
N ASP A 185 -22.51 -8.77 -10.01
CA ASP A 185 -21.84 -7.75 -10.81
C ASP A 185 -22.33 -7.80 -12.27
N TYR A 186 -22.49 -9.01 -12.83
CA TYR A 186 -23.07 -9.19 -14.17
C TYR A 186 -24.52 -8.66 -14.27
N ILE A 187 -25.36 -8.94 -13.27
CA ILE A 187 -26.75 -8.46 -13.24
C ILE A 187 -26.79 -6.92 -13.13
N ILE A 188 -25.90 -6.32 -12.33
CA ILE A 188 -25.80 -4.87 -12.18
C ILE A 188 -25.45 -4.22 -13.52
N ILE A 189 -24.43 -4.74 -14.22
CA ILE A 189 -24.02 -4.23 -15.53
C ILE A 189 -25.17 -4.33 -16.55
N GLN A 190 -25.91 -5.44 -16.54
CA GLN A 190 -27.10 -5.59 -17.38
C GLN A 190 -28.17 -4.55 -17.06
N PHE A 191 -28.42 -4.31 -15.78
CA PHE A 191 -29.40 -3.33 -15.33
C PHE A 191 -29.01 -1.90 -15.70
N GLU A 192 -27.75 -1.51 -15.46
CA GLU A 192 -27.23 -0.20 -15.86
C GLU A 192 -27.36 0.02 -17.37
N SER A 193 -27.02 -1.00 -18.17
CA SER A 193 -27.14 -0.95 -19.63
C SER A 193 -28.60 -0.78 -20.07
N SER A 194 -29.53 -1.52 -19.46
CA SER A 194 -30.97 -1.40 -19.72
C SER A 194 -31.50 -0.02 -19.33
N VAL A 195 -31.16 0.48 -18.14
CA VAL A 195 -31.56 1.83 -17.68
C VAL A 195 -31.03 2.91 -18.63
N HIS A 196 -29.77 2.82 -19.06
CA HIS A 196 -29.20 3.76 -20.03
C HIS A 196 -29.92 3.71 -21.38
N LEU A 197 -30.28 2.52 -21.87
CA LEU A 197 -31.04 2.35 -23.10
C LEU A 197 -32.44 2.99 -22.99
N HIS A 198 -33.20 2.65 -21.94
CA HIS A 198 -34.54 3.17 -21.74
C HIS A 198 -34.54 4.69 -21.48
N TYR A 199 -33.57 5.21 -20.73
CA TYR A 199 -33.40 6.64 -20.54
C TYR A 199 -33.03 7.36 -21.85
N GLY A 200 -32.17 6.74 -22.67
CA GLY A 200 -31.82 7.24 -24.00
C GLY A 200 -33.04 7.37 -24.91
N ILE A 201 -33.87 6.32 -24.99
CA ILE A 201 -35.13 6.30 -25.75
C ILE A 201 -36.12 7.34 -25.21
N ALA A 202 -36.29 7.42 -23.89
CA ALA A 202 -37.17 8.43 -23.30
C ALA A 202 -36.72 9.87 -23.63
N LYS A 203 -35.40 10.10 -23.67
CA LYS A 203 -34.82 11.41 -24.04
C LYS A 203 -35.00 11.73 -25.53
N THR A 204 -34.93 10.75 -26.43
CA THR A 204 -35.22 10.97 -27.86
C THR A 204 -36.69 11.28 -28.07
N HIS A 205 -37.61 10.54 -27.44
CA HIS A 205 -39.04 10.83 -27.51
C HIS A 205 -39.38 12.22 -26.96
N LEU A 206 -38.74 12.66 -25.87
CA LEU A 206 -38.93 14.03 -25.35
C LEU A 206 -38.43 15.11 -26.32
N LYS A 207 -37.33 14.86 -27.05
CA LYS A 207 -36.83 15.79 -28.08
C LYS A 207 -37.75 15.84 -29.29
N GLU A 208 -38.26 14.69 -29.74
CA GLU A 208 -39.24 14.61 -30.82
C GLU A 208 -40.51 15.35 -30.44
N ALA A 209 -41.06 15.11 -29.23
CA ALA A 209 -42.22 15.83 -28.72
C ALA A 209 -41.99 17.35 -28.66
N ALA A 210 -40.81 17.80 -28.20
CA ALA A 210 -40.46 19.22 -28.18
C ALA A 210 -40.36 19.82 -29.61
N ALA A 211 -39.81 19.07 -30.58
CA ALA A 211 -39.75 19.50 -31.97
C ALA A 211 -41.15 19.58 -32.62
N HIS A 212 -42.02 18.61 -32.34
CA HIS A 212 -43.43 18.64 -32.75
C HIS A 212 -44.16 19.84 -32.15
N ASN A 213 -43.88 20.21 -30.90
CA ASN A 213 -44.49 21.38 -30.25
C ASN A 213 -44.04 22.71 -30.91
N ILE A 214 -42.77 22.80 -31.34
CA ILE A 214 -42.26 23.95 -32.11
C ILE A 214 -42.93 24.05 -33.48
N ILE A 215 -43.17 22.92 -34.16
CA ILE A 215 -43.94 22.89 -35.41
C ILE A 215 -45.36 23.38 -35.16
N TYR A 216 -45.99 22.98 -34.06
CA TYR A 216 -47.32 23.43 -33.63
C TYR A 216 -47.37 24.95 -33.44
N GLU A 217 -46.44 25.53 -32.67
CA GLU A 217 -46.34 26.99 -32.49
C GLU A 217 -46.06 27.72 -33.83
N SER A 218 -45.39 27.06 -34.77
CA SER A 218 -45.11 27.61 -36.10
C SER A 218 -46.34 27.60 -37.00
N ILE A 219 -47.21 26.59 -36.87
CA ILE A 219 -48.49 26.49 -37.58
C ILE A 219 -49.49 27.50 -37.00
N GLU A 220 -49.58 27.64 -35.67
CA GLU A 220 -50.42 28.66 -35.02
C GLU A 220 -50.03 30.10 -35.37
N ARG A 221 -48.74 30.36 -35.64
CA ARG A 221 -48.24 31.68 -36.08
C ARG A 221 -48.35 31.92 -37.58
N SER A 222 -48.67 30.90 -38.39
CA SER A 222 -48.93 31.08 -39.81
C SER A 222 -50.39 31.49 -40.02
N ASP A 223 -50.61 32.68 -40.59
CA ASP A 223 -51.95 33.17 -40.98
C ASP A 223 -52.57 32.23 -42.04
N VAL A 224 -53.27 31.19 -41.60
CA VAL A 224 -54.08 30.33 -42.47
C VAL A 224 -55.40 31.03 -42.78
N SER A 225 -55.29 31.98 -43.71
CA SER A 225 -56.40 32.46 -44.52
C SER A 225 -56.88 31.35 -45.45
N SER A 226 -58.14 30.93 -45.26
CA SER A 226 -59.05 30.45 -46.31
C SER A 226 -58.86 29.06 -46.95
N ILE A 227 -58.18 28.09 -46.33
CA ILE A 227 -58.27 26.68 -46.77
C ILE A 227 -58.65 25.73 -45.63
N ALA A 228 -59.85 25.17 -45.77
CA ALA A 228 -60.33 23.88 -45.27
C ALA A 228 -60.60 23.70 -43.76
N ARG A 229 -61.76 24.16 -43.28
CA ARG A 229 -62.40 23.65 -42.05
C ARG A 229 -62.59 22.11 -42.07
N SER A 230 -62.73 21.50 -43.25
CA SER A 230 -62.81 20.04 -43.40
C SER A 230 -61.47 19.32 -43.18
N GLN A 231 -60.33 19.97 -43.40
CA GLN A 231 -59.02 19.38 -43.10
C GLN A 231 -58.64 19.60 -41.63
N VAL A 232 -59.12 20.68 -41.02
CA VAL A 232 -58.94 20.93 -39.58
C VAL A 232 -59.62 19.84 -38.75
N ASP A 233 -60.84 19.42 -39.08
CA ASP A 233 -61.53 18.33 -38.35
C ASP A 233 -60.84 16.95 -38.54
N GLU A 234 -60.32 16.64 -39.74
CA GLU A 234 -59.52 15.42 -39.97
C GLU A 234 -58.16 15.45 -39.24
N ILE A 235 -57.53 16.62 -39.18
CA ILE A 235 -56.29 16.84 -38.44
C ILE A 235 -56.57 16.71 -36.93
N ASP A 236 -57.61 17.34 -36.40
CA ASP A 236 -58.01 17.25 -34.99
C ASP A 236 -58.34 15.80 -34.58
N GLN A 237 -59.05 15.04 -35.43
CA GLN A 237 -59.33 13.64 -35.17
C GLN A 237 -58.06 12.77 -35.23
N SER A 238 -57.17 13.03 -36.19
CA SER A 238 -55.85 12.37 -36.28
C SER A 238 -54.96 12.70 -35.08
N ILE A 239 -55.05 13.92 -34.53
CA ILE A 239 -54.32 14.35 -33.33
C ILE A 239 -54.86 13.64 -32.10
N ILE A 240 -56.18 13.54 -31.95
CA ILE A 240 -56.80 12.77 -30.86
C ILE A 240 -56.35 11.31 -30.94
N ASP A 241 -56.42 10.67 -32.11
CA ASP A 241 -55.97 9.29 -32.31
C ASP A 241 -54.46 9.11 -32.05
N MET A 242 -53.63 10.08 -32.41
CA MET A 242 -52.20 10.09 -32.06
C MET A 242 -51.98 10.21 -30.56
N SER A 243 -52.70 11.11 -29.87
CA SER A 243 -52.58 11.29 -28.42
C SER A 243 -53.02 10.06 -27.64
N PHE A 244 -54.02 9.31 -28.14
CA PHE A 244 -54.42 8.02 -27.58
C PHE A 244 -53.35 6.95 -27.81
N ARG A 245 -52.76 6.88 -29.01
CA ARG A 245 -51.64 5.95 -29.27
C ARG A 245 -50.41 6.26 -28.43
N GLU A 246 -50.08 7.54 -28.23
CA GLU A 246 -48.97 7.97 -27.37
C GLU A 246 -49.23 7.60 -25.91
N ASN A 247 -50.44 7.85 -25.39
CA ASN A 247 -50.81 7.41 -24.04
C ASN A 247 -50.74 5.89 -23.89
N ASP A 248 -51.15 5.13 -24.91
CA ASP A 248 -51.04 3.67 -24.90
C ASP A 248 -49.59 3.17 -24.93
N ILE A 249 -48.71 3.80 -25.70
CA ILE A 249 -47.27 3.49 -25.73
C ILE A 249 -46.65 3.80 -24.38
N VAL A 250 -46.96 4.97 -23.81
CA VAL A 250 -46.48 5.38 -22.48
C VAL A 250 -46.97 4.40 -21.41
N ASN A 251 -48.25 4.05 -21.41
CA ASN A 251 -48.83 3.09 -20.46
C ASN A 251 -48.23 1.68 -20.62
N ARG A 252 -47.97 1.21 -21.85
CA ARG A 252 -47.27 -0.05 -22.09
C ARG A 252 -45.86 -0.02 -21.55
N SER A 253 -45.10 1.02 -21.85
CA SER A 253 -43.73 1.20 -21.35
C SER A 253 -43.68 1.24 -19.82
N TYR A 254 -44.63 1.93 -19.17
CA TYR A 254 -44.77 1.90 -17.71
C TYR A 254 -45.13 0.51 -17.18
N SER A 255 -45.99 -0.23 -17.88
CA SER A 255 -46.37 -1.59 -17.47
C SER A 255 -45.21 -2.57 -17.58
N GLU A 256 -44.36 -2.43 -18.60
CA GLU A 256 -43.16 -3.22 -18.82
C GLU A 256 -42.10 -2.88 -17.79
N GLY A 257 -41.82 -1.60 -17.55
CA GLY A 257 -40.92 -1.17 -16.48
C GLY A 257 -41.37 -1.65 -15.09
N ARG A 258 -42.68 -1.66 -14.80
CA ARG A 258 -43.19 -2.25 -13.55
C ARG A 258 -42.97 -3.77 -13.46
N LYS A 259 -43.05 -4.50 -14.57
CA LYS A 259 -42.76 -5.94 -14.59
C LYS A 259 -41.28 -6.20 -14.36
N GLU A 260 -40.41 -5.42 -14.99
CA GLU A 260 -38.96 -5.49 -14.82
C GLU A 260 -38.53 -5.16 -13.39
N ILE A 261 -39.09 -4.11 -12.77
CA ILE A 261 -38.83 -3.78 -11.37
C ILE A 261 -39.25 -4.94 -10.45
N LYS A 262 -40.42 -5.54 -10.68
CA LYS A 262 -40.87 -6.71 -9.91
C LYS A 262 -39.98 -7.94 -10.12
N GLN A 263 -39.43 -8.11 -11.31
CA GLN A 263 -38.49 -9.18 -11.62
C GLN A 263 -37.15 -8.95 -10.92
N ALA A 264 -36.61 -7.73 -10.98
CA ALA A 264 -35.41 -7.33 -10.26
C ALA A 264 -35.57 -7.49 -8.75
N GLU A 265 -36.72 -7.09 -8.18
CA GLU A 265 -37.04 -7.28 -6.77
C GLU A 265 -37.04 -8.76 -6.38
N ARG A 266 -37.60 -9.64 -7.23
CA ARG A 266 -37.55 -11.10 -7.01
C ARG A 266 -36.12 -11.63 -7.06
N SER A 267 -35.32 -11.22 -8.04
CA SER A 267 -33.91 -11.62 -8.15
C SER A 267 -33.08 -11.16 -6.96
N LEU A 268 -33.27 -9.92 -6.51
CA LEU A 268 -32.65 -9.38 -5.30
C LEU A 268 -33.07 -10.16 -4.04
N ARG A 269 -34.36 -10.51 -3.90
CA ARG A 269 -34.81 -11.35 -2.79
C ARG A 269 -34.18 -12.74 -2.80
N LEU A 270 -34.00 -13.35 -3.98
CA LEU A 270 -33.34 -14.65 -4.11
C LEU A 270 -31.84 -14.56 -3.81
N ALA A 271 -31.16 -13.49 -4.26
CA ALA A 271 -29.77 -13.24 -3.93
C ALA A 271 -29.56 -12.94 -2.44
N LEU A 272 -30.46 -12.16 -1.83
CA LEU A 272 -30.45 -11.96 -0.37
C LEU A 272 -30.79 -13.26 0.37
N ALA A 273 -31.56 -14.18 -0.23
CA ALA A 273 -31.89 -15.46 0.38
C ALA A 273 -30.64 -16.32 0.65
N SER A 274 -29.63 -16.25 -0.23
CA SER A 274 -28.36 -16.99 -0.11
C SER A 274 -27.35 -16.35 0.86
N VAL A 275 -27.59 -15.10 1.32
CA VAL A 275 -26.74 -14.44 2.32
C VAL A 275 -27.03 -15.01 3.72
N PRO A 276 -26.02 -15.34 4.55
CA PRO A 276 -26.22 -15.81 5.92
C PRO A 276 -27.10 -14.88 6.79
N ILE A 277 -27.96 -15.47 7.63
CA ILE A 277 -28.99 -14.75 8.43
C ILE A 277 -28.39 -13.65 9.32
N PHE A 278 -27.25 -13.90 9.97
CA PHE A 278 -26.65 -12.94 10.89
C PHE A 278 -26.14 -11.67 10.18
N ILE A 279 -25.65 -11.81 8.94
CA ILE A 279 -25.24 -10.68 8.09
C ILE A 279 -26.48 -9.86 7.71
N ARG A 280 -27.55 -10.53 7.27
CA ARG A 280 -28.84 -9.87 6.96
C ARG A 280 -29.39 -9.08 8.13
N GLN A 281 -29.34 -9.62 9.34
CA GLN A 281 -29.88 -8.98 10.55
C GLN A 281 -29.06 -7.75 10.98
N ARG A 282 -27.73 -7.86 11.00
CA ARG A 282 -26.84 -6.73 11.35
C ARG A 282 -27.01 -5.57 10.38
N GLN A 283 -27.10 -5.89 9.10
CA GLN A 283 -27.23 -4.94 8.02
C GLN A 283 -28.62 -4.31 7.96
N SER A 284 -29.70 -5.07 8.19
CA SER A 284 -31.07 -4.53 8.25
C SER A 284 -31.21 -3.46 9.34
N ARG A 285 -30.46 -3.59 10.44
CA ARG A 285 -30.41 -2.59 11.52
C ARG A 285 -29.78 -1.28 11.03
N ILE A 286 -28.63 -1.37 10.36
CA ILE A 286 -27.93 -0.23 9.76
C ILE A 286 -28.82 0.47 8.71
N TYR A 287 -29.51 -0.28 7.86
CA TYR A 287 -30.43 0.29 6.86
C TYR A 287 -31.60 1.01 7.52
N SER A 288 -32.20 0.43 8.57
CA SER A 288 -33.28 1.09 9.29
C SER A 288 -32.85 2.40 9.95
N GLU A 289 -31.61 2.46 10.45
CA GLU A 289 -31.02 3.68 11.02
C GLU A 289 -30.75 4.74 9.94
N LEU A 290 -30.26 4.33 8.77
CA LEU A 290 -30.00 5.22 7.63
C LEU A 290 -31.29 5.80 7.01
N VAL A 291 -32.31 4.95 6.78
CA VAL A 291 -33.60 5.37 6.21
C VAL A 291 -34.36 6.30 7.16
N ASN A 292 -34.24 6.10 8.47
CA ASN A 292 -34.82 7.01 9.45
C ASN A 292 -34.06 8.35 9.45
N SER A 293 -32.72 8.33 9.36
CA SER A 293 -31.91 9.54 9.28
C SER A 293 -32.17 10.37 8.01
N THR A 294 -32.40 9.74 6.86
CA THR A 294 -32.68 10.46 5.60
C THR A 294 -34.13 10.94 5.53
N LYS A 295 -35.09 10.22 6.12
CA LYS A 295 -36.47 10.72 6.30
C LYS A 295 -36.51 11.99 7.16
N ASP A 296 -35.75 12.01 8.25
CA ASP A 296 -35.72 13.17 9.15
C ASP A 296 -35.03 14.40 8.52
N GLN A 297 -34.06 14.19 7.62
CA GLN A 297 -33.47 15.29 6.84
C GLN A 297 -34.44 15.82 5.75
N PHE A 298 -35.15 14.94 5.04
CA PHE A 298 -36.07 15.36 3.97
C PHE A 298 -37.34 16.07 4.47
N VAL A 299 -37.84 15.73 5.67
CA VAL A 299 -39.01 16.39 6.27
C VAL A 299 -38.69 17.82 6.70
N ASN A 300 -37.44 18.11 7.07
CA ASN A 300 -37.01 19.44 7.51
C ASN A 300 -36.76 20.42 6.34
N ASP A 301 -36.44 19.93 5.15
CA ASP A 301 -36.04 20.78 4.03
C ASP A 301 -37.18 21.20 3.08
N ASN A 302 -38.42 20.70 3.26
CA ASN A 302 -39.50 21.03 2.31
C ASN A 302 -40.93 20.96 2.88
N PRO A 303 -41.44 22.05 3.50
CA PRO A 303 -42.75 22.05 4.18
C PRO A 303 -43.96 22.32 3.27
N ARG A 304 -43.79 22.43 1.93
CA ARG A 304 -44.91 22.75 1.02
C ARG A 304 -45.20 21.62 0.03
N GLY A 305 -46.27 20.87 0.32
CA GLY A 305 -46.81 19.83 -0.53
C GLY A 305 -47.40 20.39 -1.83
N GLY A 306 -46.82 19.99 -2.96
CA GLY A 306 -47.37 20.24 -4.29
C GLY A 306 -46.72 19.33 -5.32
N CYS A 307 -47.55 18.52 -6.00
CA CYS A 307 -47.23 17.54 -7.06
C CYS A 307 -46.52 16.24 -6.62
N GLN A 308 -47.32 15.34 -6.02
CA GLN A 308 -46.93 14.01 -5.58
C GLN A 308 -46.30 13.12 -6.68
N SER A 309 -46.68 13.22 -7.96
CA SER A 309 -46.25 12.22 -8.96
C SER A 309 -44.81 12.36 -9.47
N SER A 310 -44.25 13.57 -9.53
CA SER A 310 -42.83 13.78 -9.89
C SER A 310 -41.93 13.61 -8.66
N GLN A 311 -42.45 13.97 -7.49
CA GLN A 311 -41.75 13.85 -6.22
C GLN A 311 -41.67 12.39 -5.73
N GLU A 312 -42.74 11.60 -5.87
CA GLU A 312 -42.71 10.15 -5.68
C GLU A 312 -41.77 9.45 -6.67
N ARG A 313 -41.68 9.95 -7.91
CA ARG A 313 -40.71 9.42 -8.89
C ARG A 313 -39.26 9.66 -8.46
N ARG A 314 -38.94 10.87 -8.00
CA ARG A 314 -37.61 11.17 -7.44
C ARG A 314 -37.33 10.38 -6.17
N MET A 315 -38.34 10.24 -5.30
CA MET A 315 -38.22 9.47 -4.07
C MET A 315 -37.99 7.98 -4.36
N ASN A 316 -38.69 7.39 -5.33
CA ASN A 316 -38.47 6.01 -5.73
C ASN A 316 -37.10 5.80 -6.38
N ILE A 317 -36.65 6.69 -7.26
CA ILE A 317 -35.30 6.62 -7.84
C ILE A 317 -34.24 6.74 -6.74
N GLN A 318 -34.41 7.69 -5.81
CA GLN A 318 -33.50 7.86 -4.68
C GLN A 318 -33.48 6.64 -3.78
N LEU A 319 -34.64 6.10 -3.40
CA LEU A 319 -34.75 4.87 -2.61
C LEU A 319 -34.10 3.68 -3.32
N THR A 320 -34.21 3.59 -4.65
CA THR A 320 -33.58 2.52 -5.43
C THR A 320 -32.06 2.69 -5.47
N MET A 321 -31.55 3.91 -5.65
CA MET A 321 -30.11 4.21 -5.57
C MET A 321 -29.55 3.98 -4.17
N ASP A 322 -30.31 4.32 -3.13
CA ASP A 322 -29.94 4.07 -1.74
C ASP A 322 -29.90 2.56 -1.45
N LEU A 323 -30.84 1.78 -2.00
CA LEU A 323 -30.84 0.32 -1.92
C LEU A 323 -29.65 -0.33 -2.65
N VAL A 324 -29.30 0.20 -3.83
CA VAL A 324 -28.13 -0.26 -4.60
C VAL A 324 -26.83 0.09 -3.87
N THR A 325 -26.71 1.33 -3.38
CA THR A 325 -25.54 1.78 -2.60
C THR A 325 -25.38 0.95 -1.33
N TYR A 326 -26.50 0.63 -0.66
CA TYR A 326 -26.53 -0.27 0.48
C TYR A 326 -26.11 -1.70 0.13
N ALA A 327 -26.59 -2.25 -0.99
CA ALA A 327 -26.19 -3.57 -1.48
C ALA A 327 -24.69 -3.63 -1.87
N MET A 328 -24.13 -2.54 -2.38
CA MET A 328 -22.68 -2.46 -2.65
C MET A 328 -21.86 -2.38 -1.35
N GLY A 329 -22.32 -1.59 -0.35
CA GLY A 329 -21.66 -1.55 0.96
C GLY A 329 -21.64 -2.91 1.66
N LEU A 330 -22.74 -3.67 1.55
CA LEU A 330 -22.85 -5.07 1.97
C LEU A 330 -21.75 -5.96 1.37
N LEU A 331 -21.54 -5.85 0.06
CA LEU A 331 -20.58 -6.64 -0.68
C LEU A 331 -19.13 -6.23 -0.36
N GLU A 332 -18.84 -4.94 -0.24
CA GLU A 332 -17.51 -4.45 0.12
C GLU A 332 -17.08 -4.88 1.52
N GLU A 333 -17.98 -4.82 2.50
CA GLU A 333 -17.69 -5.23 3.87
C GLU A 333 -17.47 -6.75 3.96
N GLN A 334 -18.23 -7.55 3.20
CA GLN A 334 -17.97 -8.98 3.07
C GLN A 334 -16.60 -9.28 2.46
N ILE A 335 -16.20 -8.57 1.38
CA ILE A 335 -14.88 -8.74 0.77
C ILE A 335 -13.78 -8.41 1.78
N ARG A 336 -13.89 -7.32 2.54
CA ARG A 336 -12.90 -6.98 3.57
C ARG A 336 -12.81 -8.03 4.67
N THR A 337 -13.96 -8.54 5.12
CA THR A 337 -13.99 -9.53 6.20
C THR A 337 -13.35 -10.86 5.75
N VAL A 338 -13.61 -11.28 4.52
CA VAL A 338 -12.97 -12.47 3.92
C VAL A 338 -11.48 -12.24 3.65
N GLN A 339 -11.05 -11.03 3.32
CA GLN A 339 -9.63 -10.70 3.13
C GLN A 339 -8.86 -10.56 4.45
N SER A 340 -9.54 -10.32 5.57
CA SER A 340 -8.92 -10.17 6.89
C SER A 340 -8.71 -11.47 7.67
N ILE A 341 -9.32 -12.56 7.20
CA ILE A 341 -9.15 -13.94 7.68
C ILE A 341 -8.14 -14.61 6.78
#